data_AF-A0A9W6EAW9-F1
#
_entry.id   AF-A0A9W6EAW9-F1
#
_cell.length_a   1.000
_cell.length_b   1.000
_cell.length_c   1.000
_cell.angle_alpha   90.00
_cell.angle_beta   90.00
_cell.angle_gamma   90.00
#
_symmetry.space_group_name_H-M   'P 1'
#
loop_
_entity.id
_entity.type
_entity.pdbx_description
1 polymer ?
#
loop_
_entity_poly.entity_id
_entity_poly.type
_entity_poly.pdbx_seq_one_letter_code
_entity_poly.pdbx_strand_id
1 'polypeptide(L)'
;MPSALHPPRVLLHPPQFTTAIASRLIHQHPHHHNYTLLSVRPYASHSKSKSNSKSHTRPSSAAQPTTPTTTTSTAILTSLNPPPSTRPASLALPPSPEDPNTPLPPSAKLKRYITIGRAYLTFYKTGLKNVYHNYRAAIPLRRTLNLSPYVPSSIPPSSTTKDAIPFYQTLQTHSLHRSHFQLLRRSAHDIRRMIPFSLILIICGELTPLAVLALGNAITPLTCRIPRQLEKEREKRARAKRDALVSPGTVTPPETGSQDEMSVLKRMVDRKWIEGAEAGEVLRACAALGLARSYERPAWLVGVVYRGRLRRYAEYLECDDELIRRGGGVAEMEGEEVRIAVEERGGVGVGVGDGDGLHAYMYMYISQIKIVTMSSPIKSTESSPTPPSVHSSIVTRHAIPFFPPIQQAPPQGIIISYILKCSIYFKSHSSQTATH
;
A
#
# COMPACT_ATOMS: atom_id res chain seq x y z
N MET A 1 40.27 -60.88 -32.86
CA MET A 1 40.28 -60.41 -34.26
C MET A 1 38.94 -60.77 -34.86
N PRO A 2 38.18 -59.86 -35.51
CA PRO A 2 38.41 -58.42 -35.80
C PRO A 2 37.64 -57.51 -34.79
N SER A 3 37.99 -56.28 -34.41
CA SER A 3 38.54 -55.05 -35.03
C SER A 3 37.58 -54.29 -35.95
N ALA A 4 37.04 -53.17 -35.44
CA ALA A 4 36.77 -51.87 -36.09
C ALA A 4 35.63 -51.14 -35.33
N LEU A 5 35.54 -49.82 -35.12
CA LEU A 5 36.33 -48.61 -35.39
C LEU A 5 35.62 -47.48 -34.59
N HIS A 6 36.35 -46.60 -33.92
CA HIS A 6 35.82 -45.36 -33.32
C HIS A 6 36.02 -44.18 -34.31
N PRO A 7 35.20 -43.12 -34.20
CA PRO A 7 35.81 -41.79 -34.02
C PRO A 7 35.12 -40.94 -32.92
N PRO A 8 35.74 -39.83 -32.49
CA PRO A 8 35.47 -39.16 -31.21
C PRO A 8 34.49 -37.99 -31.32
N ARG A 9 33.75 -37.70 -30.23
CA ARG A 9 32.98 -36.45 -30.09
C ARG A 9 33.73 -35.44 -29.23
N VAL A 10 33.84 -34.25 -29.80
CA VAL A 10 34.59 -33.07 -29.38
C VAL A 10 34.04 -32.47 -28.08
N LEU A 11 34.95 -32.18 -27.14
CA LEU A 11 34.74 -31.37 -25.95
C LEU A 11 34.70 -29.88 -26.31
N LEU A 12 33.54 -29.24 -26.15
CA LEU A 12 33.40 -27.78 -26.21
C LEU A 12 33.58 -27.19 -24.81
N HIS A 13 34.69 -26.46 -24.62
CA HIS A 13 34.99 -25.64 -23.45
C HIS A 13 34.03 -24.44 -23.34
N PRO A 14 33.62 -24.02 -22.13
CA PRO A 14 32.96 -22.74 -21.92
C PRO A 14 33.99 -21.58 -21.91
N PRO A 15 33.68 -20.42 -22.50
CA PRO A 15 34.58 -19.27 -22.50
C PRO A 15 34.62 -18.59 -21.13
N GLN A 16 35.85 -18.36 -20.65
CA GLN A 16 36.15 -17.53 -19.49
C GLN A 16 36.00 -16.06 -19.88
N PHE A 17 35.03 -15.36 -19.29
CA PHE A 17 34.93 -13.91 -19.40
C PHE A 17 35.75 -13.27 -18.28
N THR A 18 36.94 -12.80 -18.64
CA THR A 18 37.75 -11.87 -17.84
C THR A 18 37.29 -10.44 -18.13
N THR A 19 36.69 -9.76 -17.14
CA THR A 19 36.48 -8.31 -17.21
C THR A 19 37.46 -7.62 -16.29
N ALA A 20 38.47 -7.02 -16.91
CA ALA A 20 39.45 -6.15 -16.26
C ALA A 20 38.79 -4.87 -15.72
N ILE A 21 39.17 -4.52 -14.50
CA ILE A 21 38.80 -3.28 -13.81
C ILE A 21 39.71 -2.17 -14.36
N ALA A 22 39.13 -1.18 -15.03
CA ALA A 22 39.81 0.05 -15.40
C ALA A 22 39.23 1.22 -14.58
N SER A 23 39.93 1.57 -13.51
CA SER A 23 39.72 2.79 -12.74
C SER A 23 40.10 4.00 -13.58
N ARG A 24 39.21 4.98 -13.73
CA ARG A 24 39.58 6.33 -14.18
C ARG A 24 39.08 7.39 -13.22
N LEU A 25 40.08 8.06 -12.64
CA LEU A 25 40.04 9.36 -12.01
C LEU A 25 39.27 10.38 -12.85
N ILE A 26 38.41 11.17 -12.22
CA ILE A 26 38.00 12.47 -12.75
C ILE A 26 38.35 13.55 -11.75
N HIS A 27 39.18 14.45 -12.26
CA HIS A 27 39.74 15.65 -11.69
C HIS A 27 38.66 16.71 -11.47
N GLN A 28 38.84 17.49 -10.40
CA GLN A 28 38.05 18.68 -10.08
C GLN A 28 38.40 19.83 -11.01
N HIS A 29 37.41 20.64 -11.41
CA HIS A 29 37.58 22.10 -11.57
C HIS A 29 36.21 22.81 -11.44
N PRO A 30 36.17 24.01 -10.83
CA PRO A 30 34.93 24.73 -10.55
C PRO A 30 34.63 25.75 -11.65
N HIS A 31 33.35 25.84 -12.06
CA HIS A 31 32.85 26.99 -12.80
C HIS A 31 31.79 27.71 -11.96
N HIS A 32 32.18 28.88 -11.46
CA HIS A 32 31.26 29.93 -11.02
C HIS A 32 30.60 30.54 -12.25
N HIS A 33 29.26 30.63 -12.29
CA HIS A 33 28.56 31.75 -12.94
C HIS A 33 27.14 31.95 -12.39
N ASN A 34 26.99 33.14 -11.81
CA ASN A 34 25.84 34.00 -11.52
C ASN A 34 24.45 33.58 -12.01
N TYR A 35 23.52 33.47 -11.06
CA TYR A 35 22.08 33.50 -11.30
C TYR A 35 21.52 34.88 -10.96
N THR A 36 21.00 35.53 -12.00
CA THR A 36 20.21 36.77 -11.98
C THR A 36 18.95 36.58 -11.14
N LEU A 37 18.77 37.45 -10.14
CA LEU A 37 17.58 37.54 -9.31
C LEU A 37 16.37 38.00 -10.14
N LEU A 38 15.33 37.17 -10.24
CA LEU A 38 14.01 37.61 -10.68
C LEU A 38 13.06 37.71 -9.48
N SER A 39 12.61 38.95 -9.30
CA SER A 39 11.73 39.50 -8.28
C SER A 39 10.41 38.74 -8.09
N VAL A 40 10.08 38.48 -6.83
CA VAL A 40 8.78 37.96 -6.38
C VAL A 40 7.82 39.15 -6.19
N ARG A 41 6.75 39.21 -7.00
CA ARG A 41 5.58 40.07 -6.73
C ARG A 41 4.58 39.34 -5.81
N PRO A 42 4.17 39.91 -4.67
CA PRO A 42 3.04 39.41 -3.91
C PRO A 42 1.72 39.94 -4.49
N TYR A 43 0.77 39.05 -4.77
CA TYR A 43 -0.60 39.42 -5.10
C TYR A 43 -1.41 39.62 -3.81
N ALA A 44 -1.87 40.86 -3.62
CA ALA A 44 -2.84 41.23 -2.61
C ALA A 44 -4.23 40.68 -2.97
N SER A 45 -4.90 40.07 -1.98
CA SER A 45 -6.28 39.61 -2.06
C SER A 45 -7.25 40.76 -1.75
N HIS A 46 -7.99 41.23 -2.74
CA HIS A 46 -9.19 42.02 -2.53
C HIS A 46 -10.43 41.12 -2.54
N SER A 47 -11.04 40.96 -1.37
CA SER A 47 -12.40 40.45 -1.20
C SER A 47 -13.40 41.58 -1.51
N LYS A 48 -14.33 41.32 -2.44
CA LYS A 48 -15.59 42.06 -2.52
C LYS A 48 -16.72 41.08 -2.30
N SER A 49 -17.31 41.18 -1.11
CA SER A 49 -18.59 40.59 -0.74
C SER A 49 -19.71 41.29 -1.51
N LYS A 50 -20.57 40.50 -2.17
CA LYS A 50 -21.94 40.91 -2.45
C LYS A 50 -22.85 39.77 -2.02
N SER A 51 -23.52 40.01 -0.90
CA SER A 51 -24.70 39.28 -0.45
C SER A 51 -25.84 39.53 -1.43
N ASN A 52 -26.56 38.46 -1.79
CA ASN A 52 -27.93 38.61 -2.22
C ASN A 52 -28.76 37.49 -1.59
N SER A 53 -29.53 37.88 -0.58
CA SER A 53 -30.51 37.05 0.11
C SER A 53 -31.80 37.00 -0.72
N LYS A 54 -32.21 35.80 -1.15
CA LYS A 54 -33.61 35.54 -1.49
C LYS A 54 -34.10 34.31 -0.74
N SER A 55 -34.94 34.57 0.25
CA SER A 55 -35.76 33.60 0.97
C SER A 55 -36.90 33.14 0.08
N HIS A 56 -37.09 31.82 -0.06
CA HIS A 56 -38.37 31.26 -0.49
C HIS A 56 -38.80 30.15 0.47
N THR A 57 -39.98 30.39 1.03
CA THR A 57 -40.73 29.58 1.98
C THR A 57 -41.26 28.31 1.32
N ARG A 58 -41.14 27.18 2.02
CA ARG A 58 -41.64 25.85 1.63
C ARG A 58 -43.05 25.64 2.19
N PRO A 59 -43.99 25.03 1.43
CA PRO A 59 -45.10 24.30 2.01
C PRO A 59 -44.85 22.77 1.96
N SER A 60 -45.32 22.09 3.01
CA SER A 60 -45.36 20.62 3.14
C SER A 60 -46.69 20.07 2.62
N SER A 61 -46.69 19.01 1.79
CA SER A 61 -47.63 17.88 1.92
C SER A 61 -47.33 16.68 0.98
N ALA A 62 -47.40 15.48 1.58
CA ALA A 62 -47.86 14.16 1.12
C ALA A 62 -47.25 13.36 -0.08
N ALA A 63 -46.78 12.14 0.29
CA ALA A 63 -46.96 10.80 -0.33
C ALA A 63 -46.26 10.35 -1.65
N GLN A 64 -45.26 9.43 -1.48
CA GLN A 64 -44.71 8.29 -2.31
C GLN A 64 -44.55 8.39 -3.87
N PRO A 65 -43.67 7.60 -4.56
CA PRO A 65 -43.15 6.27 -4.22
C PRO A 65 -41.62 6.08 -4.25
N THR A 66 -41.20 4.95 -3.69
CA THR A 66 -39.86 4.40 -3.49
C THR A 66 -39.07 4.20 -4.79
N THR A 67 -37.86 4.76 -4.86
CA THR A 67 -36.80 4.39 -5.81
C THR A 67 -35.48 4.35 -5.03
N PRO A 68 -34.62 3.32 -5.21
CA PRO A 68 -33.45 3.12 -4.36
C PRO A 68 -32.46 4.26 -4.57
N THR A 69 -32.42 5.17 -3.60
CA THR A 69 -31.40 6.21 -3.55
C THR A 69 -30.12 5.52 -3.09
N THR A 70 -29.18 5.34 -4.02
CA THR A 70 -27.79 5.02 -3.71
C THR A 70 -27.28 6.13 -2.81
N THR A 71 -27.32 5.88 -1.50
CA THR A 71 -26.77 6.75 -0.47
C THR A 71 -25.33 7.06 -0.86
N THR A 72 -25.09 8.32 -1.22
CA THR A 72 -23.76 8.91 -1.25
C THR A 72 -23.26 8.84 0.19
N SER A 73 -22.53 7.77 0.51
CA SER A 73 -21.98 7.53 1.84
C SER A 73 -21.00 8.66 2.17
N THR A 74 -21.49 9.63 2.94
CA THR A 74 -20.67 10.60 3.65
C THR A 74 -19.67 9.79 4.47
N ALA A 75 -18.38 10.03 4.22
CA ALA A 75 -17.27 9.32 4.86
C ALA A 75 -17.40 9.34 6.39
N ILE A 76 -17.97 8.29 6.97
CA ILE A 76 -17.84 8.02 8.40
C ILE A 76 -16.41 7.55 8.59
N LEU A 77 -15.53 8.49 8.96
CA LEU A 77 -14.26 8.15 9.59
C LEU A 77 -14.59 7.54 10.94
N THR A 78 -14.81 6.22 10.96
CA THR A 78 -14.76 5.49 12.23
C THR A 78 -13.29 5.38 12.65
N SER A 79 -13.05 5.17 13.95
CA SER A 79 -11.71 4.89 14.47
C SER A 79 -11.05 3.71 13.73
N LEU A 80 -11.84 2.74 13.26
CA LEU A 80 -11.33 1.53 12.61
C LEU A 80 -11.21 1.59 11.09
N ASN A 81 -12.19 2.18 10.40
CA ASN A 81 -12.28 2.06 8.95
C ASN A 81 -11.65 3.30 8.27
N PRO A 82 -10.60 3.12 7.45
CA PRO A 82 -10.02 4.22 6.69
C PRO A 82 -11.03 4.77 5.67
N PRO A 83 -10.82 6.01 5.17
CA PRO A 83 -11.72 6.58 4.17
C PRO A 83 -11.90 5.63 2.97
N PRO A 84 -13.14 5.48 2.43
CA PRO A 84 -13.39 4.65 1.24
C PRO A 84 -12.56 5.06 0.02
N SER A 85 -12.14 6.34 -0.05
CA SER A 85 -11.22 6.83 -1.08
C SER A 85 -9.85 6.15 -1.08
N THR A 86 -9.47 5.41 -0.04
CA THR A 86 -8.23 4.60 0.00
C THR A 86 -8.35 3.29 -0.76
N ARG A 87 -9.55 2.94 -1.25
CA ARG A 87 -9.86 1.72 -1.99
C ARG A 87 -10.01 2.02 -3.49
N PRO A 88 -9.93 1.00 -4.36
CA PRO A 88 -10.24 1.13 -5.79
C PRO A 88 -11.62 1.75 -6.00
N ALA A 89 -11.73 2.70 -6.93
CA ALA A 89 -13.03 3.29 -7.29
C ALA A 89 -13.96 2.24 -7.91
N SER A 90 -15.28 2.39 -7.75
CA SER A 90 -16.24 1.52 -8.43
C SER A 90 -16.23 1.77 -9.94
N LEU A 91 -16.02 0.73 -10.74
CA LEU A 91 -16.10 0.80 -12.20
C LEU A 91 -17.50 0.38 -12.65
N ALA A 92 -18.37 1.35 -12.92
CA ALA A 92 -19.72 1.11 -13.46
C ALA A 92 -19.65 0.93 -14.97
N LEU A 93 -19.59 -0.33 -15.42
CA LEU A 93 -19.71 -0.67 -16.85
C LEU A 93 -21.19 -0.84 -17.23
N PRO A 94 -21.58 -0.50 -18.47
CA PRO A 94 -22.91 -0.83 -18.96
C PRO A 94 -23.14 -2.35 -18.87
N PRO A 95 -24.37 -2.79 -18.60
CA PRO A 95 -24.69 -4.21 -18.50
C PRO A 95 -24.28 -4.96 -19.76
N SER A 96 -23.97 -6.25 -19.60
CA SER A 96 -23.82 -7.15 -20.74
C SER A 96 -25.13 -7.21 -21.52
N PRO A 97 -25.09 -7.40 -22.85
CA PRO A 97 -26.29 -7.63 -23.64
C PRO A 97 -27.13 -8.76 -23.03
N GLU A 98 -28.45 -8.60 -23.00
CA GLU A 98 -29.40 -9.58 -22.44
C GLU A 98 -29.32 -10.93 -23.18
N ASP A 99 -29.07 -10.90 -24.49
CA ASP A 99 -28.78 -12.08 -25.30
C ASP A 99 -27.39 -11.96 -25.96
N PRO A 100 -26.41 -12.80 -25.59
CA PRO A 100 -25.10 -12.88 -26.23
C PRO A 100 -25.16 -13.18 -27.74
N ASN A 101 -26.24 -13.83 -28.21
CA ASN A 101 -26.38 -14.30 -29.58
C ASN A 101 -27.07 -13.29 -30.50
N THR A 102 -27.72 -12.26 -29.95
CA THR A 102 -28.39 -11.23 -30.76
C THR A 102 -27.40 -10.11 -31.14
N PRO A 103 -27.07 -9.92 -32.44
CA PRO A 103 -26.13 -8.89 -32.86
C PRO A 103 -26.72 -7.49 -32.64
N LEU A 104 -26.06 -6.68 -31.80
CA LEU A 104 -26.45 -5.27 -31.65
C LEU A 104 -26.27 -4.52 -32.99
N PRO A 105 -27.17 -3.57 -33.32
CA PRO A 105 -26.99 -2.64 -34.43
C PRO A 105 -25.64 -1.90 -34.33
N PRO A 106 -24.98 -1.54 -35.45
CA PRO A 106 -23.69 -0.85 -35.44
C PRO A 106 -23.68 0.44 -34.61
N SER A 107 -24.75 1.22 -34.67
CA SER A 107 -24.93 2.45 -33.88
C SER A 107 -24.99 2.18 -32.36
N ALA A 108 -25.66 1.10 -31.95
CA ALA A 108 -25.73 0.67 -30.56
C ALA A 108 -24.38 0.14 -30.05
N LYS A 109 -23.61 -0.57 -30.90
CA LYS A 109 -22.24 -0.99 -30.60
C LYS A 109 -21.31 0.21 -30.37
N LEU A 110 -21.36 1.21 -31.26
CA LEU A 110 -20.56 2.43 -31.12
C LEU A 110 -20.92 3.19 -29.83
N LYS A 111 -22.22 3.39 -29.56
CA LYS A 111 -22.71 4.02 -28.32
C LYS A 111 -22.22 3.27 -27.07
N ARG A 112 -22.21 1.94 -27.11
CA ARG A 112 -21.70 1.10 -26.03
C ARG A 112 -20.19 1.30 -25.82
N TYR A 113 -19.38 1.31 -26.88
CA TYR A 113 -17.95 1.58 -26.76
C TYR A 113 -17.64 2.97 -26.21
N ILE A 114 -18.37 4.00 -26.64
CA ILE A 114 -18.24 5.36 -26.10
C ILE A 114 -18.60 5.37 -24.60
N THR A 115 -19.66 4.68 -24.22
CA THR A 115 -20.10 4.57 -22.81
C THR A 115 -19.05 3.86 -21.96
N ILE A 116 -18.48 2.77 -22.45
CA ILE A 116 -17.37 2.05 -21.81
C ILE A 116 -16.15 2.97 -21.66
N GLY A 117 -15.77 3.69 -22.72
CA GLY A 117 -14.67 4.65 -22.68
C GLY A 117 -14.86 5.74 -21.62
N ARG A 118 -16.06 6.33 -21.56
CA ARG A 118 -16.44 7.33 -20.54
C ARG A 118 -16.40 6.75 -19.11
N ALA A 119 -16.84 5.51 -18.93
CA ALA A 119 -16.76 4.83 -17.64
C ALA A 119 -15.31 4.66 -17.17
N TYR A 120 -14.40 4.19 -18.04
CA TYR A 120 -12.98 4.08 -17.71
C TYR A 120 -12.32 5.43 -17.44
N LEU A 121 -12.64 6.46 -18.24
CA LEU A 121 -12.12 7.81 -18.04
C LEU A 121 -12.53 8.36 -16.67
N THR A 122 -13.80 8.20 -16.30
CA THR A 122 -14.35 8.64 -15.01
C THR A 122 -13.72 7.86 -13.84
N PHE A 123 -13.54 6.55 -14.01
CA PHE A 123 -12.87 5.68 -13.05
C PHE A 123 -11.44 6.16 -12.77
N TYR A 124 -10.61 6.36 -13.80
CA TYR A 124 -9.22 6.79 -13.61
C TYR A 124 -9.13 8.22 -13.03
N LYS A 125 -9.98 9.13 -13.50
CA LYS A 125 -10.07 10.49 -12.94
C LYS A 125 -10.39 10.46 -11.45
N THR A 126 -11.35 9.63 -11.05
CA THR A 126 -11.74 9.44 -9.65
C THR A 126 -10.61 8.82 -8.84
N GLY A 127 -9.97 7.76 -9.36
CA GLY A 127 -8.83 7.11 -8.73
C GLY A 127 -7.67 8.07 -8.46
N LEU A 128 -7.27 8.87 -9.45
CA LEU A 128 -6.20 9.87 -9.31
C LEU A 128 -6.58 10.99 -8.33
N LYS A 129 -7.82 11.47 -8.37
CA LYS A 129 -8.35 12.44 -7.41
C LYS A 129 -8.28 11.89 -5.97
N ASN A 130 -8.61 10.61 -5.79
CA ASN A 130 -8.51 9.93 -4.51
C ASN A 130 -7.05 9.82 -4.02
N VAL A 131 -6.09 9.49 -4.88
CA VAL A 131 -4.66 9.50 -4.51
C VAL A 131 -4.25 10.86 -3.94
N TYR A 132 -4.62 11.94 -4.64
CA TYR A 132 -4.30 13.29 -4.21
C TYR A 132 -4.93 13.64 -2.85
N HIS A 133 -6.23 13.37 -2.68
CA HIS A 133 -6.92 13.66 -1.42
C HIS A 133 -6.37 12.83 -0.25
N ASN A 134 -6.12 11.54 -0.45
CA ASN A 134 -5.56 10.67 0.57
C ASN A 134 -4.16 11.15 0.99
N TYR A 135 -3.33 11.53 0.01
CA TYR A 135 -2.02 12.10 0.28
C TYR A 135 -2.12 13.39 1.08
N ARG A 136 -2.97 14.34 0.68
CA ARG A 136 -3.19 15.60 1.40
C ARG A 136 -3.68 15.36 2.83
N ALA A 137 -4.57 14.40 3.04
CA ALA A 137 -5.06 14.02 4.36
C ALA A 137 -3.99 13.32 5.22
N ALA A 138 -3.04 12.62 4.60
CA ALA A 138 -1.92 11.98 5.30
C ALA A 138 -0.83 12.96 5.76
N ILE A 139 -0.69 14.13 5.13
CA ILE A 139 0.33 15.14 5.49
C ILE A 139 0.25 15.59 6.96
N PRO A 140 -0.90 16.06 7.50
CA PRO A 140 -0.96 16.49 8.91
C PRO A 140 -0.62 15.33 9.87
N LEU A 141 -1.11 14.12 9.59
CA LEU A 141 -0.81 12.93 10.38
C LEU A 141 0.70 12.62 10.41
N ARG A 142 1.38 12.79 9.27
CA ARG A 142 2.84 12.63 9.19
C ARG A 142 3.58 13.66 10.04
N ARG A 143 3.11 14.91 10.06
CA ARG A 143 3.69 15.95 10.91
C ARG A 143 3.52 15.63 12.38
N THR A 144 2.32 15.20 12.79
CA THR A 144 2.05 14.77 14.17
C THR A 144 2.99 13.64 14.61
N LEU A 145 3.31 12.73 13.71
CA LEU A 145 4.18 11.58 13.98
C LEU A 145 5.68 11.85 13.74
N ASN A 146 6.09 13.10 13.53
CA ASN A 146 7.47 13.48 13.21
C ASN A 146 8.06 12.71 12.01
N LEU A 147 7.21 12.34 11.05
CA LEU A 147 7.60 11.69 9.80
C LEU A 147 7.82 12.74 8.71
N SER A 148 8.63 12.41 7.70
CA SER A 148 8.79 13.28 6.53
C SER A 148 7.42 13.57 5.89
N PRO A 149 6.99 14.84 5.76
CA PRO A 149 5.67 15.14 5.21
C PRO A 149 5.54 14.77 3.73
N TYR A 150 6.65 14.82 2.99
CA TYR A 150 6.64 14.70 1.52
C TYR A 150 7.24 13.38 1.01
N VAL A 151 8.19 12.77 1.73
CA VAL A 151 8.84 11.53 1.27
C VAL A 151 8.01 10.32 1.69
N PRO A 152 7.42 9.56 0.76
CA PRO A 152 6.55 8.42 1.08
C PRO A 152 7.37 7.24 1.65
N SER A 153 7.65 7.29 2.95
CA SER A 153 8.25 6.20 3.74
C SER A 153 7.28 5.05 4.01
N SER A 154 7.84 3.85 4.25
CA SER A 154 7.09 2.71 4.77
C SER A 154 6.63 2.98 6.21
N ILE A 155 5.44 2.49 6.53
CA ILE A 155 4.79 2.61 7.84
C ILE A 155 4.48 1.18 8.32
N PRO A 156 4.85 0.79 9.55
CA PRO A 156 5.60 1.57 10.54
C PRO A 156 7.05 1.88 10.08
N PRO A 157 7.69 2.94 10.62
CA PRO A 157 9.11 3.21 10.38
C PRO A 157 9.96 2.07 10.96
N SER A 158 11.11 1.80 10.33
CA SER A 158 12.02 0.75 10.79
C SER A 158 12.56 1.12 12.18
N SER A 159 12.32 0.29 13.20
CA SER A 159 13.00 0.43 14.49
C SER A 159 14.41 -0.15 14.39
N THR A 160 15.42 0.71 14.55
CA THR A 160 16.83 0.27 14.57
C THR A 160 17.26 -0.13 16.00
N THR A 161 16.53 0.32 17.02
CA THR A 161 16.85 0.08 18.43
C THR A 161 15.95 -1.02 19.02
N LYS A 162 16.55 -1.89 19.85
CA LYS A 162 15.83 -2.98 20.54
C LYS A 162 14.80 -2.45 21.55
N ASP A 163 15.03 -1.26 22.08
CA ASP A 163 14.15 -0.59 23.06
C ASP A 163 13.18 0.40 22.39
N ALA A 164 12.98 0.31 21.08
CA ALA A 164 12.04 1.17 20.37
C ALA A 164 10.62 0.92 20.86
N ILE A 165 9.95 1.99 21.27
CA ILE A 165 8.52 2.00 21.55
C ILE A 165 7.76 1.44 20.33
N PRO A 166 6.90 0.42 20.50
CA PRO A 166 6.07 -0.08 19.41
C PRO A 166 5.28 1.04 18.75
N PHE A 167 5.23 1.08 17.43
CA PHE A 167 4.64 2.21 16.69
C PHE A 167 3.17 2.49 17.05
N TYR A 168 2.42 1.45 17.43
CA TYR A 168 1.04 1.61 17.89
C TYR A 168 0.93 2.50 19.15
N GLN A 169 1.94 2.49 20.03
CA GLN A 169 1.96 3.34 21.21
C GLN A 169 2.17 4.81 20.82
N THR A 170 3.03 5.08 19.83
CA THR A 170 3.17 6.43 19.26
C THR A 170 1.88 6.92 18.61
N LEU A 171 1.12 6.04 17.96
CA LEU A 171 -0.21 6.41 17.46
C LEU A 171 -1.14 6.77 18.61
N GLN A 172 -1.10 6.03 19.72
CA GLN A 172 -1.93 6.28 20.90
C GLN A 172 -1.59 7.59 21.62
N THR A 173 -0.31 7.92 21.77
CA THR A 173 0.10 9.20 22.39
C THR A 173 -0.42 10.40 21.62
N HIS A 174 -0.75 10.22 20.33
CA HIS A 174 -1.34 11.24 19.47
C HIS A 174 -2.84 11.01 19.17
N SER A 175 -3.50 10.10 19.91
CA SER A 175 -4.92 9.76 19.72
C SER A 175 -5.26 9.34 18.28
N LEU A 176 -4.31 8.71 17.58
CA LEU A 176 -4.49 8.20 16.23
C LEU A 176 -4.95 6.75 16.25
N HIS A 177 -5.94 6.46 15.41
CA HIS A 177 -6.61 5.16 15.32
C HIS A 177 -6.19 4.38 14.06
N ARG A 178 -6.75 3.18 13.88
CA ARG A 178 -6.50 2.31 12.73
C ARG A 178 -6.78 3.01 11.40
N SER A 179 -7.85 3.79 11.31
CA SER A 179 -8.21 4.51 10.07
C SER A 179 -7.10 5.45 9.61
N HIS A 180 -6.43 6.15 10.55
CA HIS A 180 -5.27 6.99 10.27
C HIS A 180 -4.04 6.19 9.88
N PHE A 181 -3.77 5.08 10.58
CA PHE A 181 -2.66 4.18 10.26
C PHE A 181 -2.75 3.61 8.84
N GLN A 182 -3.94 3.14 8.46
CA GLN A 182 -4.20 2.60 7.13
C GLN A 182 -4.18 3.68 6.04
N LEU A 183 -4.69 4.89 6.32
CA LEU A 183 -4.56 6.04 5.41
C LEU A 183 -3.08 6.38 5.15
N LEU A 184 -2.24 6.44 6.18
CA LEU A 184 -0.80 6.71 6.05
C LEU A 184 -0.10 5.67 5.18
N ARG A 185 -0.37 4.39 5.43
CA ARG A 185 0.25 3.27 4.69
C ARG A 185 -0.21 3.23 3.23
N ARG A 186 -1.52 3.31 2.98
CA ARG A 186 -2.10 3.23 1.63
C ARG A 186 -1.70 4.45 0.78
N SER A 187 -1.73 5.65 1.35
CA SER A 187 -1.27 6.87 0.65
C SER A 187 0.22 6.81 0.28
N ALA A 188 1.08 6.31 1.17
CA ALA A 188 2.51 6.12 0.88
C ALA A 188 2.75 5.06 -0.21
N HIS A 189 1.88 4.04 -0.32
CA HIS A 189 1.91 3.09 -1.43
C HIS A 189 1.55 3.77 -2.75
N ASP A 190 0.44 4.49 -2.80
CA ASP A 190 -0.07 5.12 -4.01
C ASP A 190 0.90 6.18 -4.55
N ILE A 191 1.45 7.03 -3.68
CA ILE A 191 2.41 8.07 -4.10
C ILE A 191 3.70 7.46 -4.66
N ARG A 192 4.18 6.33 -4.13
CA ARG A 192 5.34 5.64 -4.72
C ARG A 192 5.05 5.09 -6.12
N ARG A 193 3.80 4.70 -6.39
CA ARG A 193 3.36 4.20 -7.71
C ARG A 193 3.02 5.34 -8.69
N MET A 194 2.66 6.52 -8.18
CA MET A 194 2.49 7.71 -9.00
C MET A 194 3.77 8.13 -9.71
N ILE A 195 4.95 7.84 -9.16
CA ILE A 195 6.24 8.20 -9.77
C ILE A 195 6.43 7.50 -11.13
N PRO A 196 6.48 6.14 -11.21
CA PRO A 196 6.60 5.46 -12.50
C PRO A 196 5.38 5.68 -13.41
N PHE A 197 4.17 5.77 -12.86
CA PHE A 197 2.96 6.05 -13.63
C PHE A 197 3.05 7.40 -14.37
N SER A 198 3.52 8.45 -13.67
CA SER A 198 3.66 9.79 -14.26
C SER A 198 4.78 9.83 -15.30
N LEU A 199 5.89 9.12 -15.09
CA LEU A 199 6.96 8.99 -16.08
C LEU A 199 6.44 8.37 -17.39
N ILE A 200 5.64 7.31 -17.29
CA ILE A 200 5.03 6.66 -18.45
C ILE A 200 4.05 7.62 -19.15
N LEU A 201 3.23 8.35 -18.39
CA LEU A 201 2.36 9.39 -18.95
C LEU A 201 3.12 10.45 -19.75
N ILE A 202 4.30 10.86 -19.27
CA ILE A 202 5.13 11.86 -19.96
C ILE A 202 5.74 11.30 -21.24
N ILE A 203 6.23 10.05 -21.20
CA ILE A 203 6.90 9.42 -22.34
C ILE A 203 5.89 8.98 -23.41
N CYS A 204 4.81 8.32 -22.98
CA CYS A 204 3.82 7.75 -23.88
C CYS A 204 2.72 8.74 -24.27
N GLY A 205 2.53 9.84 -23.52
CA GLY A 205 1.49 10.83 -23.78
C GLY A 205 0.12 10.19 -23.95
N GLU A 206 -0.43 10.30 -25.16
CA GLU A 206 -1.73 9.73 -25.54
C GLU A 206 -1.74 8.21 -25.66
N LEU A 207 -0.59 7.55 -25.82
CA LEU A 207 -0.46 6.08 -25.85
C LEU A 207 -0.45 5.45 -24.46
N THR A 208 -0.57 6.25 -23.40
CA THR A 208 -0.55 5.76 -22.01
C THR A 208 -1.64 4.73 -21.67
N PRO A 209 -2.87 4.79 -22.20
CA PRO A 209 -3.85 3.72 -21.99
C PRO A 209 -3.36 2.34 -22.42
N LEU A 210 -2.54 2.25 -23.49
CA LEU A 210 -1.91 1.00 -23.93
C LEU A 210 -0.78 0.58 -22.99
N ALA A 211 0.06 1.52 -22.55
CA ALA A 211 1.13 1.25 -21.60
C ALA A 211 0.59 0.78 -20.23
N VAL A 212 -0.51 1.37 -19.76
CA VAL A 212 -1.21 0.98 -18.53
C VAL A 212 -1.84 -0.40 -18.68
N LEU A 213 -2.38 -0.73 -19.85
CA LEU A 213 -2.90 -2.07 -20.12
C LEU A 213 -1.79 -3.13 -20.10
N ALA A 214 -0.61 -2.82 -20.65
CA ALA A 214 0.54 -3.72 -20.70
C ALA A 214 1.22 -3.90 -19.33
N LEU A 215 1.45 -2.81 -18.60
CA LEU A 215 2.17 -2.81 -17.31
C LEU A 215 1.25 -3.10 -16.11
N GLY A 216 -0.06 -2.92 -16.28
CA GLY A 216 -1.09 -3.30 -15.34
C GLY A 216 -0.88 -2.77 -13.92
N ASN A 217 -1.16 -3.64 -12.94
CA ASN A 217 -1.08 -3.34 -11.50
C ASN A 217 0.35 -3.03 -11.00
N ALA A 218 1.38 -3.17 -11.85
CA ALA A 218 2.75 -2.86 -11.47
C ALA A 218 3.02 -1.35 -11.40
N ILE A 219 2.24 -0.52 -12.08
CA ILE A 219 2.46 0.92 -12.11
C ILE A 219 1.27 1.72 -11.58
N THR A 220 0.08 1.13 -11.54
CA THR A 220 -1.13 1.85 -11.13
C THR A 220 -1.24 1.94 -9.59
N PRO A 221 -1.60 3.12 -9.05
CA PRO A 221 -2.04 3.26 -7.67
C PRO A 221 -3.20 2.32 -7.35
N LEU A 222 -3.37 1.96 -6.09
CA LEU A 222 -4.43 1.06 -5.62
C LEU A 222 -5.82 1.59 -6.01
N THR A 223 -6.03 2.90 -5.88
CA THR A 223 -7.29 3.59 -6.23
C THR A 223 -7.65 3.50 -7.72
N CYS A 224 -6.66 3.20 -8.58
CA CYS A 224 -6.80 3.12 -10.04
C CYS A 224 -6.75 1.66 -10.55
N ARG A 225 -6.81 0.65 -9.68
CA ARG A 225 -6.79 -0.76 -10.13
C ARG A 225 -8.17 -1.22 -10.58
N ILE A 226 -8.25 -1.78 -11.78
CA ILE A 226 -9.51 -2.25 -12.36
C ILE A 226 -10.01 -3.45 -11.56
N PRO A 227 -11.31 -3.52 -11.17
CA PRO A 227 -11.85 -4.62 -10.37
C PRO A 227 -11.53 -6.03 -10.89
N ARG A 228 -11.68 -6.26 -12.20
CA ARG A 228 -11.33 -7.54 -12.84
C ARG A 228 -9.84 -7.90 -12.71
N GLN A 229 -8.96 -6.90 -12.72
CA GLN A 229 -7.52 -7.13 -12.52
C GLN A 229 -7.25 -7.51 -11.06
N LEU A 230 -8.00 -6.97 -10.10
CA LEU A 230 -7.90 -7.32 -8.68
C LEU A 230 -8.39 -8.74 -8.43
N GLU A 231 -9.51 -9.13 -9.00
CA GLU A 231 -10.05 -10.50 -8.89
C GLU A 231 -9.03 -11.53 -9.40
N LYS A 232 -8.50 -11.33 -10.62
CA LYS A 232 -7.46 -12.20 -11.18
C LYS A 232 -6.19 -12.24 -10.32
N GLU A 233 -5.79 -11.10 -9.77
CA GLU A 233 -4.63 -11.03 -8.88
C GLU A 233 -4.89 -11.75 -7.56
N ARG A 234 -6.10 -11.64 -6.99
CA ARG A 234 -6.51 -12.35 -5.77
C ARG A 234 -6.47 -13.85 -5.98
N GLU A 235 -7.03 -14.36 -7.07
CA GLU A 235 -6.96 -15.79 -7.37
C GLU A 235 -5.52 -16.29 -7.52
N LYS A 236 -4.66 -15.51 -8.19
CA LYS A 236 -3.24 -15.85 -8.33
C LYS A 236 -2.53 -15.87 -6.97
N ARG A 237 -2.83 -14.92 -6.09
CA ARG A 237 -2.31 -14.91 -4.71
C ARG A 237 -2.85 -16.07 -3.88
N ALA A 238 -4.12 -16.45 -4.07
CA ALA A 238 -4.71 -17.61 -3.40
C ALA A 238 -3.97 -18.90 -3.74
N ARG A 239 -3.66 -19.10 -5.02
CA ARG A 239 -2.87 -20.23 -5.51
C ARG A 239 -1.45 -20.20 -4.93
N ALA A 240 -0.74 -19.09 -5.11
CA ALA A 240 0.64 -18.94 -4.60
C ALA A 240 0.74 -19.13 -3.08
N LYS A 241 -0.27 -18.70 -2.31
CA LYS A 241 -0.37 -18.95 -0.88
C LYS A 241 -0.51 -20.44 -0.59
N ARG A 242 -1.48 -21.10 -1.22
CA ARG A 242 -1.70 -22.55 -1.00
C ARG A 242 -0.43 -23.33 -1.27
N ASP A 243 0.25 -23.04 -2.39
CA ASP A 243 1.50 -23.70 -2.76
C ASP A 243 2.61 -23.44 -1.73
N ALA A 244 2.68 -22.22 -1.18
CA ALA A 244 3.68 -21.85 -0.18
C ALA A 244 3.43 -22.47 1.22
N LEU A 245 2.18 -22.78 1.55
CA LEU A 245 1.79 -23.42 2.81
C LEU A 245 1.95 -24.94 2.80
N VAL A 246 2.24 -25.55 1.64
CA VAL A 246 2.60 -26.96 1.57
C VAL A 246 3.91 -27.17 2.32
N SER A 247 3.84 -27.90 3.43
CA SER A 247 5.01 -28.20 4.25
C SER A 247 5.96 -29.16 3.52
N PRO A 248 7.28 -29.04 3.69
CA PRO A 248 8.22 -30.03 3.14
C PRO A 248 7.84 -31.45 3.59
N GLY A 249 7.65 -32.36 2.64
CA GLY A 249 7.24 -33.74 2.91
C GLY A 249 5.72 -33.99 2.94
N THR A 250 4.90 -32.95 2.77
CA THR A 250 3.44 -33.05 2.62
C THR A 250 3.04 -32.63 1.20
N VAL A 251 1.97 -33.21 0.67
CA VAL A 251 1.43 -32.86 -0.66
C VAL A 251 0.24 -31.89 -0.55
N THR A 252 -0.44 -31.90 0.58
CA THR A 252 -1.65 -31.11 0.83
C THR A 252 -1.35 -29.87 1.71
N PRO A 253 -1.84 -28.69 1.34
CA PRO A 253 -1.81 -27.53 2.23
C PRO A 253 -2.85 -27.70 3.37
N PRO A 254 -2.69 -26.97 4.48
CA PRO A 254 -3.72 -26.90 5.52
C PRO A 254 -5.07 -26.46 4.95
N GLU A 255 -6.16 -26.94 5.56
CA GLU A 255 -7.51 -26.54 5.17
C GLU A 255 -7.71 -25.03 5.35
N THR A 256 -8.31 -24.38 4.35
CA THR A 256 -8.54 -22.93 4.37
C THR A 256 -9.49 -22.57 5.50
N GLY A 257 -9.09 -21.65 6.37
CA GLY A 257 -9.85 -21.25 7.54
C GLY A 257 -9.61 -22.07 8.79
N SER A 258 -8.83 -23.15 8.72
CA SER A 258 -8.55 -24.02 9.86
C SER A 258 -7.64 -23.36 10.90
N GLN A 259 -7.69 -23.88 12.14
CA GLN A 259 -6.75 -23.50 13.20
C GLN A 259 -5.30 -23.83 12.83
N ASP A 260 -5.08 -24.90 12.07
CA ASP A 260 -3.74 -25.30 11.61
C ASP A 260 -3.17 -24.27 10.64
N GLU A 261 -3.96 -23.84 9.64
CA GLU A 261 -3.57 -22.76 8.73
C GLU A 261 -3.22 -21.48 9.50
N MET A 262 -4.06 -21.12 10.46
CA MET A 262 -3.87 -19.95 11.33
C MET A 262 -2.56 -20.02 12.11
N SER A 263 -2.28 -21.18 12.71
CA SER A 263 -1.07 -21.42 13.51
C SER A 263 0.20 -21.28 12.68
N VAL A 264 0.19 -21.80 11.44
CA VAL A 264 1.31 -21.72 10.50
C VAL A 264 1.54 -20.27 10.08
N LEU A 265 0.49 -19.55 9.70
CA LEU A 265 0.59 -18.13 9.30
C LEU A 265 1.09 -17.25 10.44
N LYS A 266 0.63 -17.51 11.68
CA LYS A 266 1.09 -16.78 12.86
C LYS A 266 2.57 -17.04 13.16
N ARG A 267 3.02 -18.28 13.03
CA ARG A 267 4.45 -18.63 13.16
C ARG A 267 5.31 -17.89 12.12
N MET A 268 4.82 -17.75 10.88
CA MET A 268 5.55 -17.06 9.80
C MET A 268 5.77 -15.57 10.04
N VAL A 269 4.96 -14.93 10.91
CA VAL A 269 5.09 -13.52 11.27
C VAL A 269 5.75 -13.31 12.64
N ASP A 270 6.08 -14.38 13.36
CA ASP A 270 6.79 -14.27 14.64
C ASP A 270 8.21 -13.75 14.45
N ARG A 271 8.61 -12.77 15.27
CA ARG A 271 9.93 -12.12 15.14
C ARG A 271 11.07 -13.12 15.32
N LYS A 272 11.00 -13.99 16.32
CA LYS A 272 12.09 -14.93 16.62
C LYS A 272 12.22 -15.95 15.49
N TRP A 273 11.09 -16.44 14.98
CA TRP A 273 11.05 -17.30 13.80
C TRP A 273 11.64 -16.60 12.58
N ILE A 274 11.27 -15.35 12.29
CA ILE A 274 11.81 -14.60 11.13
C ILE A 274 13.32 -14.44 11.20
N GLU A 275 13.95 -14.33 12.38
CA GLU A 275 15.40 -14.23 12.49
C GLU A 275 16.11 -15.59 12.36
N GLY A 276 15.48 -16.67 12.86
CA GLY A 276 16.05 -18.02 12.83
C GLY A 276 15.74 -18.84 11.57
N ALA A 277 14.72 -18.47 10.79
CA ALA A 277 14.23 -19.24 9.65
C ALA A 277 15.25 -19.34 8.52
N GLU A 278 15.26 -20.47 7.84
CA GLU A 278 16.11 -20.72 6.66
C GLU A 278 15.66 -19.87 5.46
N ALA A 279 16.50 -19.76 4.43
CA ALA A 279 16.20 -18.98 3.23
C ALA A 279 14.90 -19.45 2.54
N GLY A 280 14.72 -20.77 2.39
CA GLY A 280 13.51 -21.34 1.79
C GLY A 280 12.24 -21.04 2.59
N GLU A 281 12.33 -21.09 3.92
CA GLU A 281 11.21 -20.80 4.82
C GLU A 281 10.78 -19.32 4.74
N VAL A 282 11.74 -18.39 4.73
CA VAL A 282 11.45 -16.95 4.58
C VAL A 282 10.77 -16.66 3.24
N LEU A 283 11.19 -17.34 2.16
CA LEU A 283 10.58 -17.18 0.84
C LEU A 283 9.15 -17.73 0.78
N ARG A 284 8.89 -18.87 1.44
CA ARG A 284 7.54 -19.43 1.60
C ARG A 284 6.66 -18.48 2.40
N ALA A 285 7.13 -17.97 3.54
CA ALA A 285 6.40 -16.96 4.31
C ALA A 285 6.09 -15.70 3.48
N CYS A 286 7.08 -15.21 2.72
CA CYS A 286 6.85 -14.08 1.82
C CYS A 286 5.81 -14.37 0.73
N ALA A 287 5.77 -15.59 0.18
CA ALA A 287 4.76 -15.97 -0.81
C ALA A 287 3.37 -16.12 -0.17
N ALA A 288 3.28 -16.79 0.98
CA ALA A 288 2.04 -16.98 1.75
C ALA A 288 1.38 -15.66 2.16
N LEU A 289 2.20 -14.67 2.56
CA LEU A 289 1.76 -13.34 2.97
C LEU A 289 1.67 -12.33 1.79
N GLY A 290 1.84 -12.78 0.55
CA GLY A 290 1.71 -11.92 -0.64
C GLY A 290 2.83 -10.89 -0.84
N LEU A 291 3.97 -11.03 -0.15
CA LEU A 291 5.17 -10.20 -0.27
C LEU A 291 6.08 -10.59 -1.43
N ALA A 292 5.91 -11.82 -1.93
CA ALA A 292 6.56 -12.37 -3.12
C ALA A 292 5.52 -13.05 -4.02
N ARG A 293 5.75 -13.03 -5.35
CA ARG A 293 4.86 -13.70 -6.32
C ARG A 293 4.94 -15.24 -6.29
N SER A 294 6.05 -15.78 -5.80
CA SER A 294 6.37 -17.21 -5.69
C SER A 294 7.50 -17.34 -4.66
N TYR A 295 7.60 -18.51 -4.04
CA TYR A 295 8.71 -18.89 -3.15
C TYR A 295 9.96 -19.32 -3.91
N GLU A 296 9.89 -19.52 -5.24
CA GLU A 296 11.02 -19.85 -6.12
C GLU A 296 11.86 -18.60 -6.42
N ARG A 297 12.53 -18.06 -5.41
CA ARG A 297 13.44 -16.92 -5.55
C ARG A 297 14.86 -17.31 -5.17
N PRO A 298 15.88 -16.69 -5.78
CA PRO A 298 17.27 -16.93 -5.39
C PRO A 298 17.50 -16.66 -3.89
N ALA A 299 18.12 -17.62 -3.19
CA ALA A 299 18.34 -17.55 -1.74
C ALA A 299 19.15 -16.32 -1.30
N TRP A 300 20.08 -15.83 -2.14
CA TRP A 300 20.88 -14.64 -1.85
C TRP A 300 20.03 -13.37 -1.66
N LEU A 301 18.84 -13.30 -2.26
CA LEU A 301 17.91 -12.18 -2.07
C LEU A 301 17.27 -12.17 -0.67
N VAL A 302 17.35 -13.27 0.08
CA VAL A 302 16.71 -13.37 1.39
C VAL A 302 17.32 -12.40 2.39
N GLY A 303 18.65 -12.40 2.52
CA GLY A 303 19.36 -11.49 3.42
C GLY A 303 19.22 -10.03 3.01
N VAL A 304 19.20 -9.76 1.70
CA VAL A 304 19.20 -8.39 1.16
C VAL A 304 17.80 -7.76 1.13
N VAL A 305 16.76 -8.55 0.82
CA VAL A 305 15.43 -8.02 0.50
C VAL A 305 14.34 -8.68 1.34
N TYR A 306 14.23 -10.01 1.31
CA TYR A 306 13.01 -10.67 1.78
C TYR A 306 12.90 -10.75 3.30
N ARG A 307 13.98 -11.02 4.03
CA ARG A 307 13.94 -11.08 5.51
C ARG A 307 13.58 -9.70 6.09
N GLY A 308 14.23 -8.64 5.63
CA GLY A 308 13.90 -7.27 6.03
C GLY A 308 12.49 -6.83 5.64
N ARG A 309 12.00 -7.27 4.47
CA ARG A 309 10.62 -7.02 4.04
C ARG A 309 9.60 -7.75 4.92
N LEU A 310 9.84 -9.03 5.21
CA LEU A 310 8.98 -9.85 6.05
C LEU A 310 8.92 -9.29 7.48
N ARG A 311 10.08 -8.90 8.03
CA ARG A 311 10.20 -8.23 9.33
C ARG A 311 9.32 -6.99 9.44
N ARG A 312 9.43 -6.07 8.48
CA ARG A 312 8.61 -4.85 8.46
C ARG A 312 7.12 -5.15 8.28
N TYR A 313 6.81 -6.22 7.55
CA TYR A 313 5.44 -6.63 7.37
C TYR A 313 4.83 -7.22 8.65
N ALA A 314 5.62 -7.98 9.42
CA ALA A 314 5.22 -8.44 10.74
C ALA A 314 4.96 -7.28 11.72
N GLU A 315 5.83 -6.25 11.73
CA GLU A 315 5.62 -5.02 12.55
C GLU A 315 4.34 -4.29 12.15
N TYR A 316 4.05 -4.27 10.85
CA TYR A 316 2.82 -3.73 10.32
C TYR A 316 1.59 -4.49 10.84
N LEU A 317 1.61 -5.83 10.76
CA LEU A 317 0.50 -6.67 11.22
C LEU A 317 0.29 -6.55 12.72
N GLU A 318 1.35 -6.59 13.52
CA GLU A 318 1.29 -6.41 14.97
C GLU A 318 0.65 -5.06 15.35
N CYS A 319 1.06 -3.98 14.66
CA CYS A 319 0.48 -2.66 14.86
C CYS A 319 -1.01 -2.63 14.45
N ASP A 320 -1.38 -3.21 13.30
CA ASP A 320 -2.78 -3.25 12.83
C ASP A 320 -3.66 -4.09 13.76
N ASP A 321 -3.20 -5.25 14.22
CA ASP A 321 -3.91 -6.13 15.14
C ASP A 321 -4.24 -5.44 16.46
N GLU A 322 -3.26 -4.71 17.02
CA GLU A 322 -3.45 -3.98 18.26
C GLU A 322 -4.44 -2.81 18.10
N LEU A 323 -4.41 -2.13 16.94
CA LEU A 323 -5.36 -1.07 16.63
C LEU A 323 -6.78 -1.61 16.40
N ILE A 324 -6.93 -2.78 15.79
CA ILE A 324 -8.23 -3.46 15.64
C ILE A 324 -8.78 -3.83 17.02
N ARG A 325 -7.97 -4.49 17.85
CA ARG A 325 -8.35 -4.93 19.20
C ARG A 325 -8.85 -3.77 20.06
N ARG A 326 -8.18 -2.61 19.98
CA ARG A 326 -8.54 -1.42 20.76
C ARG A 326 -9.72 -0.64 20.19
N GLY A 327 -9.93 -0.67 18.89
CA GLY A 327 -11.01 0.09 18.25
C GLY A 327 -12.37 -0.60 18.27
N GLY A 328 -12.58 -1.64 19.09
CA GLY A 328 -13.84 -2.39 19.17
C GLY A 328 -13.80 -3.78 18.51
N GLY A 329 -12.65 -4.20 17.99
CA GLY A 329 -12.48 -5.51 17.39
C GLY A 329 -13.05 -5.62 15.97
N VAL A 330 -13.25 -6.86 15.51
CA VAL A 330 -13.69 -7.16 14.12
C VAL A 330 -15.15 -6.76 13.87
N ALA A 331 -16.01 -6.72 14.91
CA ALA A 331 -17.41 -6.30 14.80
C ALA A 331 -17.56 -4.90 14.20
N GLU A 332 -16.66 -3.99 14.58
CA GLU A 332 -16.70 -2.59 14.20
C GLU A 332 -16.02 -2.31 12.84
N MET A 333 -15.53 -3.37 12.18
CA MET A 333 -14.92 -3.27 10.85
C MET A 333 -15.96 -3.46 9.75
N GLU A 334 -15.85 -2.65 8.70
CA GLU A 334 -16.60 -2.85 7.45
C GLU A 334 -16.18 -4.17 6.81
N GLY A 335 -17.11 -4.94 6.24
CA GLY A 335 -16.82 -6.25 5.65
C GLY A 335 -15.69 -6.23 4.60
N GLU A 336 -15.57 -5.17 3.81
CA GLU A 336 -14.44 -4.99 2.88
C GLU A 336 -13.10 -4.81 3.59
N GLU A 337 -13.07 -4.11 4.72
CA GLU A 337 -11.86 -3.95 5.54
C GLU A 337 -11.49 -5.24 6.28
N VAL A 338 -12.49 -6.05 6.67
CA VAL A 338 -12.26 -7.40 7.19
C VAL A 338 -11.64 -8.27 6.10
N ARG A 339 -12.20 -8.29 4.89
CA ARG A 339 -11.66 -9.03 3.74
C ARG A 339 -10.20 -8.65 3.47
N ILE A 340 -9.89 -7.35 3.44
CA ILE A 340 -8.51 -6.86 3.24
C ILE A 340 -7.60 -7.32 4.39
N ALA A 341 -8.05 -7.19 5.65
CA ALA A 341 -7.27 -7.58 6.81
C ALA A 341 -6.95 -9.09 6.82
N VAL A 342 -7.92 -9.92 6.43
CA VAL A 342 -7.76 -11.36 6.25
C VAL A 342 -6.74 -11.66 5.15
N GLU A 343 -6.87 -11.03 3.97
CA GLU A 343 -5.91 -11.17 2.87
C GLU A 343 -4.48 -10.77 3.29
N GLU A 344 -4.33 -9.69 4.06
CA GLU A 344 -3.03 -9.22 4.55
C GLU A 344 -2.38 -10.18 5.55
N ARG A 345 -3.18 -10.95 6.29
CA ARG A 345 -2.70 -11.99 7.22
C ARG A 345 -2.47 -13.34 6.54
N GLY A 346 -2.67 -13.39 5.22
CA GLY A 346 -2.52 -14.60 4.41
C GLY A 346 -3.79 -15.45 4.33
N GLY A 347 -4.94 -15.02 4.85
CA GLY A 347 -6.21 -15.76 4.83
C GLY A 347 -6.94 -15.77 3.46
N VAL A 348 -6.22 -15.93 2.35
CA VAL A 348 -6.86 -15.94 1.02
C VAL A 348 -7.71 -17.20 0.82
N GLY A 349 -8.94 -17.03 0.32
CA GLY A 349 -9.88 -18.12 0.03
C GLY A 349 -10.93 -18.38 1.11
N VAL A 350 -10.87 -17.67 2.24
CA VAL A 350 -11.90 -17.68 3.29
C VAL A 350 -13.14 -16.95 2.76
N GLY A 351 -14.32 -17.57 2.84
CA GLY A 351 -15.60 -16.90 2.56
C GLY A 351 -15.83 -16.52 1.09
N VAL A 352 -15.57 -17.42 0.14
CA VAL A 352 -16.04 -17.27 -1.25
C VAL A 352 -17.59 -17.31 -1.23
N GLY A 353 -18.22 -16.19 -0.89
CA GLY A 353 -19.68 -16.01 -0.92
C GLY A 353 -20.32 -15.42 0.33
N ASP A 354 -19.66 -15.38 1.50
CA ASP A 354 -20.31 -14.96 2.75
C ASP A 354 -19.41 -14.11 3.66
N GLY A 355 -19.92 -12.95 4.07
CA GLY A 355 -19.23 -12.02 4.96
C GLY A 355 -19.00 -12.60 6.34
N ASP A 356 -19.90 -13.46 6.79
CA ASP A 356 -19.87 -14.06 8.13
C ASP A 356 -18.65 -14.97 8.31
N GLY A 357 -18.23 -15.69 7.26
CA GLY A 357 -17.03 -16.53 7.28
C GLY A 357 -15.72 -15.73 7.43
N LEU A 358 -15.66 -14.54 6.82
CA LEU A 358 -14.50 -13.64 6.94
C LEU A 358 -14.40 -13.03 8.33
N HIS A 359 -15.54 -12.61 8.90
CA HIS A 359 -15.60 -12.11 10.28
C HIS A 359 -15.16 -13.21 11.25
N ALA A 360 -15.70 -14.43 11.14
CA ALA A 360 -15.33 -15.57 11.99
C ALA A 360 -13.83 -15.89 11.94
N TYR A 361 -13.25 -15.95 10.74
CA TYR A 361 -11.81 -16.17 10.58
C TYR A 361 -10.98 -15.10 11.28
N MET A 362 -11.31 -13.83 11.07
CA MET A 362 -10.58 -12.72 11.67
C MET A 362 -10.75 -12.68 13.20
N TYR A 363 -11.94 -13.02 13.70
CA TYR A 363 -12.17 -13.18 15.15
C TYR A 363 -11.29 -14.28 15.75
N MET A 364 -11.19 -15.44 15.08
CA MET A 364 -10.31 -16.52 15.53
C MET A 364 -8.83 -16.09 15.47
N TYR A 365 -8.41 -15.40 14.41
CA TYR A 365 -7.07 -14.84 14.26
C TYR A 365 -6.70 -13.94 15.46
N ILE A 366 -7.55 -12.96 15.77
CA ILE A 366 -7.29 -12.00 16.85
C ILE A 366 -7.39 -12.69 18.23
N SER A 367 -8.31 -13.63 18.40
CA SER A 367 -8.46 -14.36 19.68
C SER A 367 -7.24 -15.22 20.01
N GLN A 368 -6.60 -15.80 19.00
CA GLN A 368 -5.32 -16.49 19.15
C GLN A 368 -4.21 -15.57 19.67
N ILE A 369 -4.22 -14.27 19.33
CA ILE A 369 -3.26 -13.28 19.87
C ILE A 369 -3.43 -13.17 21.39
N LYS A 370 -4.68 -13.04 21.85
CA LYS A 370 -5.03 -12.94 23.28
C LYS A 370 -4.50 -14.13 24.10
N ILE A 371 -4.57 -15.35 23.56
CA ILE A 371 -4.10 -16.57 24.23
C ILE A 371 -2.57 -16.58 24.38
N VAL A 372 -1.82 -16.22 23.34
CA VAL A 372 -0.34 -16.21 23.39
C VAL A 372 0.20 -15.14 24.33
N THR A 373 -0.45 -13.96 24.42
CA THR A 373 -0.07 -12.91 25.36
C THR A 373 -0.34 -13.32 26.82
N MET A 374 -1.40 -14.08 27.09
CA MET A 374 -1.73 -14.57 28.44
C MET A 374 -0.82 -15.73 28.90
N SER A 375 -0.28 -16.53 27.96
CA SER A 375 0.64 -17.64 28.28
C SER A 375 2.12 -17.24 28.42
N SER A 376 2.46 -15.96 28.25
CA SER A 376 3.81 -15.45 28.56
C SER A 376 3.86 -15.03 30.03
N PRO A 377 4.59 -15.75 30.91
CA PRO A 377 4.64 -15.38 32.33
C PRO A 377 5.34 -14.03 32.49
N ILE A 378 4.59 -13.04 32.97
CA ILE A 378 5.16 -11.83 33.56
C ILE A 378 5.92 -12.30 34.80
N LYS A 379 7.25 -12.38 34.70
CA LYS A 379 8.10 -12.60 35.87
C LYS A 379 8.09 -11.29 36.68
N SER A 380 7.10 -11.15 37.56
CA SER A 380 7.07 -10.10 38.58
C SER A 380 8.12 -10.43 39.64
N THR A 381 9.35 -9.97 39.43
CA THR A 381 10.30 -9.76 40.53
C THR A 381 9.89 -8.49 41.25
N GLU A 382 9.11 -8.68 42.31
CA GLU A 382 8.78 -7.66 43.30
C GLU A 382 10.02 -7.48 44.19
N SER A 383 10.78 -6.41 43.98
CA SER A 383 11.80 -5.95 44.92
C SER A 383 11.53 -4.48 45.24
N SER A 384 10.99 -4.28 46.44
CA SER A 384 10.81 -2.99 47.12
C SER A 384 12.08 -2.13 47.06
N PRO A 385 11.96 -0.81 46.81
CA PRO A 385 13.03 0.13 47.12
C PRO A 385 12.65 1.02 48.29
N THR A 386 13.34 0.85 49.41
CA THR A 386 13.59 1.91 50.39
C THR A 386 14.57 2.95 49.80
N PRO A 387 14.42 4.25 50.10
CA PRO A 387 15.20 5.30 49.46
C PRO A 387 16.52 5.55 50.20
N PRO A 388 17.56 6.02 49.50
CA PRO A 388 18.57 6.83 50.16
C PRO A 388 18.65 8.26 49.63
N SER A 389 18.72 9.13 50.62
CA SER A 389 19.20 10.51 50.67
C SER A 389 20.21 10.95 49.61
N VAL A 390 19.90 12.11 49.02
CA VAL A 390 20.75 13.25 48.66
C VAL A 390 22.27 13.06 48.76
N HIS A 391 22.95 13.21 47.63
CA HIS A 391 24.19 13.98 47.57
C HIS A 391 24.29 14.73 46.24
N SER A 392 24.38 16.06 46.36
CA SER A 392 24.57 17.01 45.27
C SER A 392 26.01 16.91 44.77
N SER A 393 26.19 16.69 43.47
CA SER A 393 27.48 16.83 42.80
C SER A 393 27.28 17.46 41.43
N ILE A 394 27.57 18.76 41.38
CA ILE A 394 27.77 19.56 40.18
C ILE A 394 28.97 18.97 39.43
N VAL A 395 28.75 18.49 38.21
CA VAL A 395 29.83 18.21 37.26
C VAL A 395 29.53 18.91 35.95
N THR A 396 30.16 20.07 35.80
CA THR A 396 30.34 20.82 34.58
C THR A 396 31.21 20.02 33.61
N ARG A 397 30.69 19.52 32.48
CA ARG A 397 31.53 19.24 31.30
C ARG A 397 30.81 19.44 29.95
N HIS A 398 31.28 20.49 29.29
CA HIS A 398 31.82 20.52 27.93
C HIS A 398 30.85 20.46 26.74
N ALA A 399 30.82 21.60 26.05
CA ALA A 399 30.23 21.81 24.75
C ALA A 399 30.75 20.80 23.71
N ILE A 400 29.81 20.18 23.00
CA ILE A 400 30.06 19.40 21.78
C ILE A 400 29.61 20.27 20.59
N PRO A 401 30.42 20.37 19.52
CA PRO A 401 30.22 21.36 18.47
C PRO A 401 28.98 21.11 17.62
N PHE A 402 28.33 22.22 17.31
CA PHE A 402 27.22 22.41 16.40
C PHE A 402 27.63 21.98 14.98
N PHE A 403 27.11 20.85 14.49
CA PHE A 403 27.18 20.50 13.07
C PHE A 403 26.09 21.27 12.31
N PRO A 404 26.42 22.05 11.26
CA PRO A 404 25.41 22.72 10.45
C PRO A 404 24.57 21.68 9.68
N PRO A 405 23.26 21.89 9.51
CA PRO A 405 22.44 21.00 8.70
C PRO A 405 22.89 21.09 7.24
N ILE A 406 23.13 19.93 6.65
CA ILE A 406 23.41 19.77 5.22
C ILE A 406 22.23 20.33 4.41
N GLN A 407 22.59 21.35 3.64
CA GLN A 407 21.94 22.03 2.54
C GLN A 407 20.86 21.20 1.79
N GLN A 408 19.63 21.73 1.87
CA GLN A 408 18.55 21.71 0.87
C GLN A 408 18.60 20.64 -0.24
N ALA A 409 17.79 19.59 -0.07
CA ALA A 409 17.32 18.78 -1.18
C ALA A 409 16.35 19.59 -2.07
N PRO A 410 16.33 19.38 -3.40
CA PRO A 410 15.53 20.16 -4.36
C PRO A 410 14.01 19.97 -4.13
N PRO A 411 13.16 20.90 -4.61
CA PRO A 411 11.77 20.95 -4.18
C PRO A 411 10.96 19.77 -4.72
N GLN A 412 10.46 18.95 -3.79
CA GLN A 412 9.47 17.90 -4.00
C GLN A 412 8.11 18.41 -4.55
N GLY A 413 8.00 19.71 -4.84
CA GLY A 413 6.85 20.34 -5.51
C GLY A 413 6.62 19.85 -6.94
N ILE A 414 7.60 19.16 -7.54
CA ILE A 414 7.50 18.56 -8.86
C ILE A 414 6.41 17.46 -8.89
N ILE A 415 6.38 16.57 -7.90
CA ILE A 415 5.39 15.45 -7.85
C ILE A 415 3.96 16.00 -7.67
N ILE A 416 3.79 17.02 -6.82
CA ILE A 416 2.51 17.66 -6.56
C ILE A 416 2.02 18.46 -7.79
N SER A 417 2.94 19.21 -8.43
CA SER A 417 2.68 19.87 -9.71
C SER A 417 2.27 18.86 -10.79
N TYR A 418 2.87 17.67 -10.81
CA TYR A 418 2.51 16.61 -11.76
C TYR A 418 1.17 15.93 -11.48
N ILE A 419 0.81 15.68 -10.20
CA ILE A 419 -0.52 15.15 -9.86
C ILE A 419 -1.61 16.15 -10.27
N LEU A 420 -1.38 17.45 -10.06
CA LEU A 420 -2.27 18.51 -10.55
C LEU A 420 -2.28 18.57 -12.08
N LYS A 421 -1.12 18.50 -12.75
CA LYS A 421 -1.04 18.50 -14.23
C LYS A 421 -1.74 17.28 -14.85
N CYS A 422 -1.61 16.09 -14.28
CA CYS A 422 -2.35 14.91 -14.73
C CYS A 422 -3.86 15.14 -14.58
N SER A 423 -4.31 15.65 -13.43
CA SER A 423 -5.73 15.96 -13.20
C SER A 423 -6.27 17.04 -14.15
N ILE A 424 -5.45 18.04 -14.49
CA ILE A 424 -5.77 19.11 -15.44
C ILE A 424 -5.76 18.60 -16.88
N TYR A 425 -4.79 17.78 -17.27
CA TYR A 425 -4.72 17.13 -18.58
C TYR A 425 -5.99 16.31 -18.86
N PHE A 426 -6.41 15.48 -17.90
CA PHE A 426 -7.67 14.75 -17.99
C PHE A 426 -8.92 15.65 -18.02
N LYS A 427 -8.90 16.80 -17.34
CA LYS A 427 -10.00 17.78 -17.37
C LYS A 427 -10.08 18.52 -18.71
N SER A 428 -8.95 18.86 -19.31
CA SER A 428 -8.88 19.53 -20.62
C SER A 428 -9.41 18.63 -21.75
N HIS A 429 -9.01 17.36 -21.75
CA HIS A 429 -9.48 16.39 -22.76
C HIS A 429 -10.95 15.96 -22.58
N SER A 430 -11.48 15.92 -21.35
CA SER A 430 -12.92 15.64 -21.17
C SER A 430 -13.81 16.78 -21.65
N SER A 431 -13.30 18.01 -21.69
CA SER A 431 -14.03 19.17 -22.23
C SER A 431 -13.93 19.24 -23.76
N GLN A 432 -12.78 18.88 -24.36
CA GLN A 432 -12.60 18.89 -25.81
C GLN A 432 -13.37 17.75 -26.53
N THR A 433 -13.58 16.61 -25.86
CA THR A 433 -14.34 15.47 -26.42
C THR A 433 -15.85 15.57 -26.22
N ALA A 434 -16.35 16.64 -25.58
CA ALA A 434 -17.78 16.92 -25.43
C ALA A 434 -18.31 17.92 -26.47
N THR A 435 -17.44 18.49 -27.31
CA THR A 435 -17.76 19.53 -28.30
C THR A 435 -17.50 19.10 -29.75
N HIS A 436 -17.39 17.81 -30.03
CA HIS A 436 -17.21 17.29 -31.39
C HIS A 436 -18.06 16.08 -31.69
#